data_AF-K2AWW9-F1
#
_entry.id   AF-K2AWW9-F1
#
_cell.length_a   1.000
_cell.length_b   1.000
_cell.length_c   1.000
_cell.angle_alpha   90.00
_cell.angle_beta   90.00
_cell.angle_gamma   90.00
#
_symmetry.space_group_name_H-M   'P 1'
#
loop_
_entity.id
_entity.type
_entity.pdbx_description
1 polymer ?
#
loop_
_entity_poly.entity_id
_entity_poly.type
_entity_poly.pdbx_seq_one_letter_code
_entity_poly.pdbx_strand_id
1 'polypeptide(L)'
;MKKFYLVFLLLALLLSSCNSFLDTKKEVITNTGNKINPNSKLGKEKIRQDNLLKKNIANEKIKKINEEKQKKIQEEYSKKSTEENLILAKATNEKNTDLCKTITIPDIKESCENNLIIIKAVDSNNWELCNSFKDNNLKDICFANIVSKEAEKAKDIKICQKIQKSELRKNCEENITSPGKIKSMCDGITDAKIKATCNATGK
;
A
#
# COMPACT_ATOMS: atom_id res chain seq x y z
N MET A 1 -29.44 29.70 -38.31
CA MET A 1 -29.34 28.23 -38.45
C MET A 1 -30.02 27.69 -39.72
N LYS A 2 -29.78 28.28 -40.91
CA LYS A 2 -30.43 27.83 -42.17
C LYS A 2 -29.47 27.19 -43.19
N LYS A 3 -28.16 27.21 -42.95
CA LYS A 3 -27.14 26.60 -43.84
C LYS A 3 -26.83 25.12 -43.55
N PHE A 4 -27.25 24.58 -42.41
CA PHE A 4 -27.03 23.17 -42.05
C PHE A 4 -28.07 22.20 -42.65
N TYR A 5 -29.27 22.69 -42.99
CA TYR A 5 -30.34 21.83 -43.54
C TYR A 5 -30.10 21.41 -45.00
N LEU A 6 -29.40 22.22 -45.80
CA LEU A 6 -29.14 21.88 -47.20
C LEU A 6 -28.10 20.75 -47.37
N VAL A 7 -27.15 20.62 -46.43
CA VAL A 7 -26.13 19.55 -46.48
C VAL A 7 -26.74 18.20 -46.11
N PHE A 8 -27.70 18.17 -45.19
CA PHE A 8 -28.40 16.93 -44.82
C PHE A 8 -29.34 16.40 -45.91
N LEU A 9 -29.97 17.29 -46.70
CA LEU A 9 -30.84 16.84 -47.80
C LEU A 9 -30.07 16.28 -49.00
N LEU A 10 -28.85 16.78 -49.27
CA LEU A 10 -27.99 16.27 -50.34
C LEU A 10 -27.32 14.93 -50.00
N LEU A 11 -27.07 14.65 -48.72
CA LEU A 11 -26.56 13.33 -48.29
C LEU A 11 -27.64 12.23 -48.33
N ALA A 12 -28.92 12.58 -48.17
CA ALA A 12 -30.01 11.60 -48.20
C ALA A 12 -30.29 11.05 -49.61
N LEU A 13 -30.03 11.82 -50.67
CA LEU A 13 -30.28 11.39 -52.06
C LEU A 13 -29.19 10.48 -52.64
N LEU A 14 -28.00 10.44 -52.04
CA LEU A 14 -26.92 9.54 -52.46
C LEU A 14 -26.99 8.13 -51.84
N LEU A 15 -27.96 7.87 -50.94
CA LEU A 15 -28.17 6.55 -50.34
C LEU A 15 -29.27 5.72 -51.03
N SER A 16 -29.91 6.24 -52.08
CA SER A 16 -31.02 5.56 -52.76
C SER A 16 -30.62 4.67 -53.95
N SER A 17 -29.35 4.61 -54.34
CA SER A 17 -28.92 3.91 -55.57
C SER A 17 -27.81 2.89 -55.31
N CYS A 18 -28.05 1.96 -54.39
CA CYS A 18 -27.22 0.75 -54.27
C CYS A 18 -28.04 -0.45 -53.75
N ASN A 19 -29.19 -0.74 -54.37
CA ASN A 19 -29.95 -1.96 -54.11
C ASN A 19 -30.01 -2.84 -55.36
N SER A 20 -28.85 -3.40 -55.71
CA SER A 20 -28.75 -4.59 -56.56
C SER A 20 -27.34 -5.16 -56.45
N PHE A 21 -27.01 -5.78 -55.31
CA PHE A 21 -25.77 -6.53 -55.15
C PHE A 21 -26.09 -7.95 -54.67
N LEU A 22 -26.21 -8.83 -55.67
CA LEU A 22 -25.86 -10.24 -55.68
C LEU A 22 -25.98 -11.01 -54.35
N ASP A 23 -26.96 -11.92 -54.33
CA ASP A 23 -27.11 -13.06 -53.43
C ASP A 23 -25.93 -14.03 -53.60
N THR A 24 -24.75 -13.60 -53.17
CA THR A 24 -23.59 -14.45 -53.01
C THR A 24 -23.73 -15.14 -51.65
N LYS A 25 -23.87 -16.47 -51.66
CA LYS A 25 -23.72 -17.30 -50.45
C LYS A 25 -22.38 -16.94 -49.80
N LYS A 26 -22.43 -16.06 -48.80
CA LYS A 26 -21.26 -15.55 -48.09
C LYS A 26 -20.74 -16.70 -47.22
N GLU A 27 -19.81 -17.48 -47.77
CA GLU A 27 -19.12 -18.52 -47.04
C GLU A 27 -18.35 -17.88 -45.87
N VAL A 28 -18.61 -18.35 -44.66
CA VAL A 28 -17.87 -17.91 -43.48
C VAL A 28 -16.67 -18.82 -43.31
N ILE A 29 -15.47 -18.24 -43.35
CA ILE A 29 -14.22 -18.94 -43.07
C ILE A 29 -14.05 -18.98 -41.56
N THR A 30 -13.95 -20.20 -41.00
CA THR A 30 -13.71 -20.39 -39.56
C THR A 30 -12.24 -20.18 -39.20
N ASN A 31 -11.93 -20.06 -37.91
CA ASN A 31 -10.55 -19.84 -37.46
C ASN A 31 -9.56 -20.96 -37.86
N THR A 32 -10.08 -22.12 -38.30
CA THR A 32 -9.29 -23.24 -38.83
C THR A 32 -9.15 -23.22 -40.36
N GLY A 33 -9.56 -22.15 -41.04
CA GLY A 33 -9.51 -22.02 -42.51
C GLY A 33 -10.63 -22.74 -43.27
N ASN A 34 -11.52 -23.47 -42.59
CA ASN A 34 -12.58 -24.22 -43.26
C ASN A 34 -13.74 -23.29 -43.65
N LYS A 35 -14.18 -23.39 -44.90
CA LYS A 35 -15.40 -22.78 -45.44
C LYS A 35 -16.62 -23.53 -44.94
N ILE A 36 -17.58 -22.83 -44.33
CA ILE A 36 -18.78 -23.46 -43.78
C ILE A 36 -20.00 -22.68 -44.22
N ASN A 37 -21.08 -23.40 -44.55
CA ASN A 37 -22.39 -22.80 -44.73
C ASN A 37 -22.90 -22.29 -43.36
N PRO A 38 -22.98 -20.96 -43.15
CA PRO A 38 -23.35 -20.37 -41.86
C PRO A 38 -24.80 -20.66 -41.45
N ASN A 39 -25.65 -21.08 -42.39
CA ASN A 39 -27.06 -21.36 -42.16
C ASN A 39 -27.33 -22.83 -41.77
N SER A 40 -26.34 -23.71 -41.93
CA SER A 40 -26.45 -25.10 -41.47
C SER A 40 -26.41 -25.16 -39.93
N LYS A 41 -27.08 -26.16 -39.33
CA LYS A 41 -27.04 -26.40 -37.87
C LYS A 41 -25.59 -26.48 -37.36
N LEU A 42 -24.72 -27.15 -38.11
CA LEU A 42 -23.29 -27.30 -37.82
C LEU A 42 -22.53 -25.96 -37.94
N GLY A 43 -22.85 -25.14 -38.94
CA GLY A 43 -22.25 -23.81 -39.12
C GLY A 43 -22.60 -22.84 -38.01
N LYS A 44 -23.86 -22.81 -37.58
CA LYS A 44 -24.31 -21.98 -36.44
C LYS A 44 -23.61 -22.36 -35.14
N GLU A 45 -23.46 -23.66 -34.88
CA GLU A 45 -22.77 -24.14 -33.68
C GLU A 45 -21.28 -23.77 -33.72
N LYS A 46 -20.59 -23.94 -34.87
CA LYS A 46 -19.17 -23.57 -34.95
C LYS A 46 -18.93 -22.07 -34.81
N ILE A 47 -19.81 -21.22 -35.35
CA ILE A 47 -19.76 -19.76 -35.12
C ILE A 47 -19.94 -19.44 -33.63
N ARG A 48 -20.88 -20.11 -32.95
CA ARG A 48 -21.09 -19.95 -31.50
C ARG A 48 -19.82 -20.31 -30.72
N GLN A 49 -19.20 -21.44 -31.05
CA GLN A 49 -17.95 -21.89 -30.41
C GLN A 49 -16.78 -20.94 -30.69
N ASP A 50 -16.62 -20.46 -31.93
CA ASP A 50 -15.59 -19.48 -32.29
C ASP A 50 -15.76 -18.16 -31.53
N ASN A 51 -17.01 -17.71 -31.34
CA ASN A 51 -17.31 -16.51 -30.56
C ASN A 51 -17.03 -16.71 -29.06
N LEU A 52 -17.35 -17.89 -28.51
CA LEU A 52 -17.02 -18.24 -27.13
C LEU A 52 -15.50 -18.27 -26.90
N LEU A 53 -14.75 -18.88 -27.82
CA LEU A 53 -13.29 -18.92 -27.76
C LEU A 53 -12.69 -17.51 -27.80
N LYS A 54 -13.15 -16.65 -28.72
CA LYS A 54 -12.72 -15.25 -28.80
C LYS A 54 -13.01 -14.48 -27.51
N LYS A 55 -14.18 -14.70 -26.91
CA LYS A 55 -14.56 -14.08 -25.62
C LYS A 55 -13.66 -14.54 -24.48
N ASN A 56 -13.37 -15.84 -24.40
CA ASN A 56 -12.50 -16.38 -23.35
C ASN A 56 -11.07 -15.84 -23.46
N ILE A 57 -10.50 -15.79 -24.66
CA ILE A 57 -9.18 -15.20 -24.91
C ILE A 57 -9.15 -13.71 -24.50
N ALA A 58 -10.21 -12.95 -24.81
CA ALA A 58 -10.31 -11.56 -24.41
C ALA A 58 -10.35 -11.40 -22.88
N ASN A 59 -11.14 -12.24 -22.19
CA ASN A 59 -11.24 -12.22 -20.73
C ASN A 59 -9.91 -12.56 -20.05
N GLU A 60 -9.17 -13.56 -20.54
CA GLU A 60 -7.84 -13.90 -20.02
C GLU A 60 -6.83 -12.77 -20.20
N LYS A 61 -6.86 -12.09 -21.36
CA LYS A 61 -6.01 -10.91 -21.60
C LYS A 61 -6.32 -9.77 -20.62
N ILE A 62 -7.61 -9.48 -20.41
CA ILE A 62 -8.04 -8.46 -19.44
C ILE A 62 -7.58 -8.83 -18.02
N LYS A 63 -7.71 -10.10 -17.63
CA LYS A 63 -7.24 -10.59 -16.32
C LYS A 63 -5.75 -10.32 -16.14
N LYS A 64 -4.91 -10.71 -17.09
CA LYS A 64 -3.45 -10.47 -17.04
C LYS A 64 -3.10 -8.99 -16.95
N ILE A 65 -3.77 -8.14 -17.75
CA ILE A 65 -3.58 -6.68 -17.70
C ILE A 65 -3.92 -6.13 -16.31
N ASN A 66 -4.99 -6.62 -15.69
CA ASN A 66 -5.39 -6.17 -14.36
C ASN A 66 -4.40 -6.63 -13.29
N GLU A 67 -3.91 -7.87 -13.35
CA GLU A 67 -2.88 -8.40 -12.45
C GLU A 67 -1.57 -7.60 -12.54
N GLU A 68 -1.11 -7.28 -13.75
CA GLU A 68 0.08 -6.45 -13.96
C GLU A 68 -0.11 -5.02 -13.43
N LYS A 69 -1.29 -4.43 -13.61
CA LYS A 69 -1.60 -3.10 -13.06
C LYS A 69 -1.55 -3.10 -11.53
N GLN A 70 -2.15 -4.11 -10.90
CA GLN A 70 -2.13 -4.23 -9.44
C GLN A 70 -0.70 -4.40 -8.91
N LYS A 71 0.12 -5.21 -9.60
CA LYS A 71 1.53 -5.37 -9.25
C LYS A 71 2.30 -4.04 -9.29
N LYS A 72 2.11 -3.24 -10.34
CA LYS A 72 2.76 -1.93 -10.48
C LYS A 72 2.34 -0.95 -9.38
N ILE A 73 1.06 -0.90 -9.04
CA ILE A 73 0.54 -0.08 -7.93
C ILE A 73 1.19 -0.50 -6.61
N GLN A 74 1.29 -1.80 -6.36
CA GLN A 74 1.91 -2.33 -5.15
C GLN A 74 3.41 -2.00 -5.06
N GLU A 75 4.14 -2.10 -6.17
CA GLU A 75 5.56 -1.73 -6.25
C GLU A 75 5.77 -0.23 -5.98
N GLU A 76 4.92 0.63 -6.55
CA GLU A 76 4.97 2.07 -6.33
C GLU A 76 4.67 2.44 -4.87
N TYR A 77 3.63 1.84 -4.28
CA TYR A 77 3.30 2.02 -2.87
C TYR A 77 4.44 1.55 -1.95
N SER A 78 5.04 0.39 -2.24
CA SER A 78 6.17 -0.16 -1.47
C SER A 78 7.39 0.76 -1.49
N LYS A 79 7.72 1.30 -2.67
CA LYS A 79 8.82 2.26 -2.82
C LYS A 79 8.54 3.54 -2.01
N LYS A 80 7.34 4.11 -2.16
CA LYS A 80 6.93 5.31 -1.43
C LYS A 80 6.93 5.10 0.09
N SER A 81 6.43 3.96 0.56
CA SER A 81 6.48 3.57 1.97
C SER A 81 7.90 3.53 2.50
N THR A 82 8.85 2.99 1.74
CA THR A 82 10.27 2.96 2.12
C THR A 82 10.84 4.37 2.27
N GLU A 83 10.54 5.27 1.32
CA GLU A 83 10.99 6.66 1.35
C GLU A 83 10.41 7.43 2.56
N GLU A 84 9.12 7.29 2.84
CA GLU A 84 8.48 7.98 3.95
C GLU A 84 8.88 7.43 5.33
N ASN A 85 9.22 6.13 5.44
CA ASN A 85 9.82 5.58 6.66
C ASN A 85 11.19 6.20 6.97
N LEU A 86 11.97 6.59 5.96
CA LEU A 86 13.22 7.34 6.18
C LEU A 86 12.94 8.75 6.74
N ILE A 87 11.86 9.39 6.30
CA ILE A 87 11.41 10.68 6.84
C ILE A 87 11.00 10.54 8.30
N LEU A 88 10.22 9.50 8.65
CA LEU A 88 9.86 9.20 10.03
C LEU A 88 11.09 9.01 10.91
N ALA A 89 12.07 8.21 10.46
CA ALA A 89 13.30 7.99 11.21
C ALA A 89 14.08 9.30 11.43
N LYS A 90 14.17 10.15 10.40
CA LYS A 90 14.79 11.47 10.49
C LYS A 90 14.04 12.37 11.48
N ALA A 91 12.71 12.45 11.37
CA ALA A 91 11.86 13.22 12.28
C ALA A 91 12.07 12.83 13.73
N THR A 92 12.10 11.53 14.01
CA THR A 92 12.32 10.95 15.34
C THR A 92 13.70 11.31 15.89
N ASN A 93 14.76 11.15 15.10
CA ASN A 93 16.13 11.44 15.52
C ASN A 93 16.35 12.94 15.78
N GLU A 94 15.77 13.80 14.93
CA GLU A 94 15.88 15.26 15.04
C GLU A 94 14.83 15.86 16.00
N LYS A 95 13.89 15.05 16.50
CA LYS A 95 12.71 15.48 17.27
C LYS A 95 11.92 16.59 16.56
N ASN A 96 11.85 16.51 15.22
CA ASN A 96 11.28 17.54 14.36
C ASN A 96 9.88 17.16 13.88
N THR A 97 8.85 17.82 14.43
CA THR A 97 7.44 17.57 14.09
C THR A 97 7.05 17.99 12.68
N ASP A 98 7.77 18.94 12.07
CA ASP A 98 7.43 19.42 10.73
C ASP A 98 7.74 18.38 9.65
N LEU A 99 8.73 17.50 9.90
CA LEU A 99 9.01 16.38 9.00
C LEU A 99 7.86 15.37 8.94
N CYS A 100 7.10 15.16 10.02
CA CYS A 100 5.92 14.29 9.96
C CYS A 100 4.83 14.86 9.03
N LYS A 101 4.76 16.19 8.86
CA LYS A 101 3.76 16.83 7.99
C LYS A 101 4.00 16.55 6.50
N THR A 102 5.23 16.19 6.12
CA THR A 102 5.57 15.86 4.73
C THR A 102 5.25 14.42 4.37
N ILE A 103 4.93 13.58 5.34
CA ILE A 103 4.54 12.17 5.14
C ILE A 103 3.09 12.14 4.65
N THR A 104 2.84 11.39 3.57
CA THR A 104 1.52 11.35 2.92
C THR A 104 0.80 10.03 3.13
N ILE A 105 1.49 8.94 3.47
CA ILE A 105 0.88 7.67 3.87
C ILE A 105 0.34 7.82 5.31
N PRO A 106 -0.98 7.70 5.53
CA PRO A 106 -1.60 7.98 6.83
C PRO A 106 -0.98 7.21 8.00
N ASP A 107 -0.77 5.90 7.84
CA ASP A 107 -0.25 5.04 8.90
C ASP A 107 1.18 5.45 9.32
N ILE A 108 2.03 5.81 8.35
CA ILE A 108 3.41 6.27 8.63
C ILE A 108 3.36 7.64 9.31
N LYS A 109 2.48 8.53 8.86
CA LYS A 109 2.33 9.86 9.43
C LYS A 109 1.88 9.80 10.89
N GLU A 110 0.85 9.01 11.17
CA GLU A 110 0.36 8.79 12.53
C GLU A 110 1.45 8.20 13.43
N SER A 111 2.18 7.20 12.94
CA SER A 111 3.33 6.62 13.65
C SER A 111 4.40 7.67 13.98
N CYS A 112 4.73 8.55 13.02
CA CYS A 112 5.68 9.64 13.20
C CYS A 112 5.23 10.62 14.30
N GLU A 113 3.97 11.07 14.25
CA GLU A 113 3.40 12.01 15.22
C GLU A 113 3.34 11.38 16.63
N ASN A 114 2.91 10.12 16.73
CA ASN A 114 2.83 9.40 17.99
C ASN A 114 4.21 9.21 18.64
N ASN A 115 5.22 8.84 17.86
CA ASN A 115 6.59 8.67 18.35
C ASN A 115 7.16 9.97 18.94
N LEU A 116 6.91 11.11 18.29
CA LEU A 116 7.37 12.40 18.78
C LEU A 116 6.68 12.84 20.07
N ILE A 117 5.39 12.52 20.24
CA ILE A 117 4.68 12.75 21.51
C ILE A 117 5.30 11.89 22.62
N ILE A 118 5.56 10.61 22.36
CA ILE A 118 6.20 9.70 23.35
C ILE A 118 7.59 10.24 23.74
N ILE A 119 8.42 10.60 22.75
CA ILE A 119 9.76 11.16 23.02
C ILE A 119 9.66 12.40 23.90
N LYS A 120 8.77 13.34 23.54
CA LYS A 120 8.56 14.56 24.32
C LYS A 120 8.11 14.25 25.76
N ALA A 121 7.19 13.30 25.92
CA ALA A 121 6.70 12.88 27.22
C ALA A 121 7.81 12.27 28.09
N VAL A 122 8.66 11.41 27.52
CA VAL A 122 9.80 10.78 28.20
C VAL A 122 10.87 11.81 28.57
N ASP A 123 11.26 12.68 27.64
CA ASP A 123 12.29 13.70 27.88
C ASP A 123 11.89 14.67 28.99
N SER A 124 10.61 15.07 29.00
CA SER A 124 10.07 16.03 29.97
C SER A 124 9.50 15.39 31.23
N ASN A 125 9.49 14.06 31.32
CA ASN A 125 8.83 13.31 32.39
C ASN A 125 7.35 13.74 32.60
N ASN A 126 6.66 14.10 31.51
CA ASN A 126 5.30 14.62 31.53
C ASN A 126 4.28 13.55 31.08
N TRP A 127 3.64 12.95 32.07
CA TRP A 127 2.62 11.91 31.92
C TRP A 127 1.33 12.41 31.23
N GLU A 128 1.01 13.70 31.35
CA GLU A 128 -0.21 14.25 30.75
C GLU A 128 -0.17 14.20 29.22
N LEU A 129 1.03 14.26 28.63
CA LEU A 129 1.20 14.08 27.19
C LEU A 129 0.77 12.70 26.72
N CYS A 130 0.88 11.66 27.56
CA CYS A 130 0.38 10.34 27.22
C CYS A 130 -1.15 10.30 27.11
N ASN A 131 -1.88 11.22 27.76
CA ASN A 131 -3.34 11.26 27.69
C ASN A 131 -3.87 11.74 26.33
N SER A 132 -3.02 12.30 25.46
CA SER A 132 -3.43 12.71 24.11
C SER A 132 -3.69 11.54 23.17
N PHE A 133 -3.20 10.34 23.49
CA PHE A 133 -3.46 9.15 22.67
C PHE A 133 -4.92 8.71 22.82
N LYS A 134 -5.56 8.30 21.71
CA LYS A 134 -6.89 7.67 21.76
C LYS A 134 -6.80 6.18 22.09
N ASP A 135 -5.75 5.52 21.61
CA ASP A 135 -5.48 4.11 21.85
C ASP A 135 -4.88 3.91 23.26
N ASN A 136 -5.54 3.09 24.08
CA ASN A 136 -5.08 2.77 25.44
C ASN A 136 -3.77 1.98 25.44
N ASN A 137 -3.49 1.16 24.42
CA ASN A 137 -2.20 0.50 24.28
C ASN A 137 -1.08 1.51 24.08
N LEU A 138 -1.29 2.54 23.24
CA LEU A 138 -0.30 3.62 23.06
C LEU A 138 -0.12 4.45 24.33
N LYS A 139 -1.20 4.71 25.08
CA LYS A 139 -1.10 5.32 26.41
C LYS A 139 -0.18 4.51 27.29
N ASP A 140 -0.46 3.23 27.47
CA ASP A 140 0.31 2.35 28.35
C ASP A 140 1.78 2.26 27.94
N ILE A 141 2.08 2.22 26.63
CA ILE A 141 3.44 2.26 26.09
C ILE A 141 4.12 3.59 26.45
N CYS A 142 3.42 4.73 26.29
CA CYS A 142 3.94 6.03 26.66
C CYS A 142 4.26 6.11 28.17
N PHE A 143 3.31 5.72 29.03
CA PHE A 143 3.51 5.63 30.48
C PHE A 143 4.70 4.73 30.82
N ALA A 144 4.78 3.54 30.23
CA ALA A 144 5.86 2.59 30.49
C ALA A 144 7.24 3.14 30.09
N ASN A 145 7.34 3.90 29.00
CA ASN A 145 8.60 4.51 28.59
C ASN A 145 9.07 5.59 29.59
N ILE A 146 8.14 6.38 30.14
CA ILE A 146 8.47 7.38 31.18
C ILE A 146 8.98 6.66 32.44
N VAL A 147 8.23 5.66 32.95
CA VAL A 147 8.65 4.85 34.11
C VAL A 147 10.01 4.22 33.86
N SER A 148 10.21 3.63 32.69
CA SER A 148 11.46 2.94 32.34
C SER A 148 12.63 3.91 32.35
N LYS A 149 12.45 5.14 31.86
CA LYS A 149 13.51 6.15 31.88
C LYS A 149 13.83 6.63 33.30
N GLU A 150 12.82 6.79 34.15
CA GLU A 150 12.99 7.09 35.58
C GLU A 150 13.79 5.97 36.27
N ALA A 151 13.39 4.72 36.05
CA ALA A 151 14.01 3.54 36.62
C ALA A 151 15.47 3.35 36.16
N GLU A 152 15.74 3.58 34.87
CA GLU A 152 17.08 3.54 34.30
C GLU A 152 18.02 4.60 34.91
N LYS A 153 17.52 5.83 35.10
CA LYS A 153 18.26 6.93 35.74
C LYS A 153 18.55 6.65 37.21
N ALA A 154 17.58 6.10 37.94
CA ALA A 154 17.71 5.75 39.35
C ALA A 154 18.46 4.43 39.58
N LYS A 155 18.63 3.60 38.54
CA LYS A 155 19.11 2.20 38.64
C LYS A 155 18.29 1.38 39.64
N ASP A 156 16.98 1.65 39.73
CA ASP A 156 16.06 0.98 40.66
C ASP A 156 14.96 0.22 39.92
N ILE A 157 15.08 -1.11 39.94
CA ILE A 157 14.11 -2.02 39.33
C ILE A 157 12.71 -1.92 39.96
N LYS A 158 12.60 -1.49 41.22
CA LYS A 158 11.30 -1.38 41.90
C LYS A 158 10.42 -0.31 41.26
N ILE A 159 11.01 0.69 40.60
CA ILE A 159 10.26 1.72 39.88
C ILE A 159 9.43 1.10 38.75
N CYS A 160 9.89 0.02 38.11
CA CYS A 160 9.12 -0.69 37.09
C CYS A 160 7.79 -1.27 37.59
N GLN A 161 7.61 -1.46 38.90
CA GLN A 161 6.34 -1.94 39.48
C GLN A 161 5.18 -0.95 39.28
N LYS A 162 5.47 0.31 38.94
CA LYS A 162 4.46 1.30 38.54
C LYS A 162 3.79 0.96 37.21
N ILE A 163 4.39 0.09 36.38
CA ILE A 163 3.84 -0.33 35.09
C ILE A 163 2.82 -1.45 35.30
N GLN A 164 1.57 -1.20 34.88
CA GLN A 164 0.46 -2.14 35.07
C GLN A 164 0.56 -3.37 34.16
N LYS A 165 0.88 -3.17 32.88
CA LYS A 165 1.01 -4.27 31.90
C LYS A 165 2.26 -5.08 32.18
N SER A 166 2.09 -6.37 32.45
CA SER A 166 3.17 -7.28 32.83
C SER A 166 4.28 -7.37 31.79
N GLU A 167 3.94 -7.37 30.50
CA GLU A 167 4.90 -7.40 29.39
C GLU A 167 5.78 -6.13 29.38
N LEU A 168 5.18 -4.96 29.49
CA LEU A 168 5.90 -3.68 29.53
C LEU A 168 6.75 -3.55 30.80
N ARG A 169 6.23 -4.04 31.94
CA ARG A 169 6.99 -4.10 33.19
C ARG A 169 8.23 -4.98 33.05
N LYS A 170 8.08 -6.16 32.47
CA LYS A 170 9.20 -7.07 32.23
C LYS A 170 10.27 -6.41 31.35
N ASN A 171 9.86 -5.70 30.30
CA ASN A 171 10.80 -4.95 29.45
C ASN A 171 11.56 -3.87 30.22
N CYS A 172 10.89 -3.14 31.12
CA CYS A 172 11.54 -2.17 32.03
C CYS A 172 12.58 -2.85 32.92
N GLU A 173 12.21 -3.97 33.55
CA GLU A 173 13.08 -4.75 34.45
C GLU A 173 14.31 -5.33 33.72
N GLU A 174 14.11 -5.87 32.51
CA GLU A 174 15.18 -6.38 31.64
C GLU A 174 16.16 -5.26 31.22
N ASN A 175 15.65 -4.06 30.89
CA ASN A 175 16.50 -2.93 30.49
C ASN A 175 17.43 -2.44 31.61
N ILE A 176 16.98 -2.53 32.87
CA ILE A 176 17.79 -2.13 34.04
C ILE A 176 18.81 -3.20 34.39
N THR A 177 18.42 -4.47 34.35
CA THR A 177 19.27 -5.59 34.77
C THR A 177 20.26 -6.04 33.70
N SER A 178 19.94 -5.79 32.42
CA SER A 178 20.74 -6.21 31.27
C SER A 178 20.95 -5.07 30.25
N PRO A 179 21.57 -3.95 30.64
CA PRO A 179 21.72 -2.78 29.78
C PRO A 179 22.51 -3.04 28.48
N GLY A 180 23.20 -4.19 28.37
CA GLY A 180 23.96 -4.60 27.18
C GLY A 180 23.18 -5.42 26.13
N LYS A 181 21.93 -5.84 26.38
CA LYS A 181 21.19 -6.70 25.44
C LYS A 181 20.86 -6.00 24.12
N ILE A 182 20.64 -4.69 24.14
CA ILE A 182 20.36 -3.88 22.93
C ILE A 182 21.51 -3.98 21.91
N LYS A 183 22.76 -4.05 22.40
CA LYS A 183 23.95 -4.19 21.54
C LYS A 183 23.94 -5.51 20.76
N SER A 184 23.50 -6.60 21.41
CA SER A 184 23.39 -7.93 20.76
C SER A 184 22.27 -8.01 19.72
N MET A 185 21.26 -7.14 19.79
CA MET A 185 20.19 -7.09 18.79
C MET A 185 20.67 -6.47 17.47
N CYS A 186 21.67 -5.59 17.51
CA CYS A 186 22.30 -5.04 16.31
C CYS A 186 23.15 -6.08 15.57
N ASP A 187 23.66 -7.11 16.26
CA ASP A 187 24.53 -8.11 15.66
C ASP A 187 23.82 -8.96 14.60
N GLY A 188 22.50 -9.14 14.73
CA GLY A 188 21.65 -9.85 13.78
C GLY A 188 21.23 -9.04 12.54
N ILE A 189 21.54 -7.74 12.47
CA ILE A 189 21.18 -6.89 11.33
C ILE A 189 22.17 -7.14 10.19
N THR A 190 21.67 -7.55 9.02
CA THR A 190 22.49 -7.82 7.83
C THR A 190 22.79 -6.56 7.01
N ASP A 191 21.90 -5.57 7.04
CA ASP A 191 22.13 -4.28 6.38
C ASP A 191 23.19 -3.46 7.13
N ALA A 192 24.30 -3.17 6.47
CA ALA A 192 25.44 -2.51 7.09
C ALA A 192 25.14 -1.08 7.58
N LYS A 193 24.23 -0.34 6.91
CA LYS A 193 23.89 1.03 7.25
C LYS A 193 22.96 1.07 8.48
N ILE A 194 21.98 0.18 8.51
CA ILE A 194 21.07 0.03 9.67
C ILE A 194 21.87 -0.52 10.87
N LYS A 195 22.74 -1.50 10.66
CA LYS A 195 23.62 -2.05 11.70
C LYS A 195 24.53 -0.99 12.31
N ALA A 196 25.19 -0.17 11.48
CA ALA A 196 26.04 0.91 11.95
C ALA A 196 25.26 1.96 12.77
N THR A 197 24.04 2.28 12.34
CA THR A 197 23.16 3.21 13.06
C THR A 197 22.72 2.62 14.40
N CYS A 198 22.27 1.37 14.42
CA CYS A 198 21.89 0.62 15.63
C CYS A 198 23.04 0.57 16.66
N ASN A 199 24.25 0.24 16.19
CA ASN A 199 25.45 0.20 17.01
C ASN A 199 25.87 1.58 17.56
N ALA A 200 25.55 2.65 16.83
CA ALA A 200 25.84 4.01 17.26
C ALA A 200 24.84 4.52 18.31
N THR A 201 23.58 4.09 18.24
CA THR A 201 22.51 4.48 19.18
C THR A 201 22.46 3.63 20.46
N GLY A 202 23.05 2.43 20.45
CA GLY A 202 23.12 1.53 21.62
C GLY A 202 24.29 1.79 22.58
N LYS A 203 24.83 3.01 22.61
CA LYS A 203 25.93 3.43 23.49
C LYS A 203 25.45 4.27 24.67
#